data_AF-A0A2I1H968-F1
#
_entry.id   AF-A0A2I1H968-F1
#
_cell.length_a   1.000
_cell.length_b   1.000
_cell.length_c   1.000
_cell.angle_alpha   90.00
_cell.angle_beta   90.00
_cell.angle_gamma   90.00
#
_symmetry.space_group_name_H-M   'P 1'
#
loop_
_entity.id
_entity.type
_entity.pdbx_description
1 polymer ?
#
loop_
_entity_poly.entity_id
_entity_poly.type
_entity_poly.pdbx_seq_one_letter_code
_entity_poly.pdbx_strand_id
1 'polypeptide(L)'
;MYTSQASPPILCLYTDGGSDHRCTYGSIQIALISLFLSGNYDMLIAVRTAPHHSWTNPAERIMSILNLGLQNVAIMRNTMSDESKVLFDKADTLDEIRDKANKNSNLEMELRDCIKDFMSKVDPLLTCNDTTQAQLTRHNELVSFMKTHCHERVYSFQIKKCQDVSCNICIPIRLPQTVFDSLHFLPDPVPALDNPDHYTSFQAVYGKQTSEEFHPSLQLKVRLRLGRDSDFVDSPDSIRTKYKIIYPLCQRCQDKGKEFNVRMEVKVNGSNSKRRKTR
;
A
#
# COMPACT_ATOMS: atom_id res chain seq x y z
N MET A 1 -18.72 23.18 21.98
CA MET A 1 -18.49 21.82 22.53
C MET A 1 -18.72 20.84 21.39
N TYR A 2 -17.63 20.30 20.81
CA TYR A 2 -17.76 19.23 19.81
C TYR A 2 -18.21 17.97 20.56
N THR A 3 -19.47 17.59 20.39
CA THR A 3 -19.94 16.27 20.81
C THR A 3 -19.12 15.23 20.07
N SER A 4 -18.39 14.40 20.79
CA SER A 4 -17.70 13.23 20.23
C SER A 4 -18.75 12.36 19.54
N GLN A 5 -18.88 12.51 18.23
CA GLN A 5 -19.65 11.55 17.43
C GLN A 5 -18.91 10.23 17.48
N ALA A 6 -19.63 9.15 17.82
CA ALA A 6 -19.09 7.81 17.73
C ALA A 6 -18.58 7.57 16.30
N SER A 7 -17.39 7.01 16.16
CA SER A 7 -16.80 6.70 14.85
C SER A 7 -17.77 5.81 14.05
N PRO A 8 -17.87 5.99 12.73
CA PRO A 8 -18.73 5.15 11.91
C PRO A 8 -18.33 3.67 12.02
N PRO A 9 -19.28 2.73 11.88
CA PRO A 9 -18.99 1.30 11.95
C PRO A 9 -18.19 0.77 10.76
N ILE A 10 -18.20 1.47 9.62
CA ILE A 10 -17.44 1.09 8.43
C ILE A 10 -16.37 2.15 8.18
N LEU A 11 -15.12 1.70 7.98
CA LEU A 11 -14.02 2.56 7.56
C LEU A 11 -13.59 2.19 6.15
N CYS A 12 -13.60 3.17 5.24
CA CYS A 12 -13.04 3.02 3.89
C CYS A 12 -11.82 3.95 3.75
N LEU A 13 -10.66 3.35 3.46
CA LEU A 13 -9.41 4.05 3.19
C LEU A 13 -9.14 3.98 1.69
N TYR A 14 -8.96 5.13 1.05
CA TYR A 14 -8.58 5.21 -0.36
C TYR A 14 -7.21 5.86 -0.49
N THR A 15 -6.24 5.11 -1.03
CA THR A 15 -4.83 5.50 -1.07
C THR A 15 -4.29 5.50 -2.50
N ASP A 16 -3.16 6.15 -2.74
CA ASP A 16 -2.46 6.16 -4.03
C ASP A 16 -1.70 4.84 -4.32
N GLY A 17 -1.56 3.98 -3.32
CA GLY A 17 -0.87 2.70 -3.43
C GLY A 17 0.66 2.80 -3.46
N GLY A 18 1.23 3.85 -2.86
CA GLY A 18 2.66 3.91 -2.52
C GLY A 18 3.12 2.74 -1.64
N SER A 19 4.43 2.63 -1.38
CA SER A 19 4.99 1.52 -0.57
C SER A 19 4.31 1.38 0.78
N ASP A 20 3.96 2.51 1.39
CA ASP A 20 3.42 2.61 2.75
C ASP A 20 1.92 2.28 2.81
N HIS A 21 1.30 2.08 1.64
CA HIS A 21 -0.12 1.72 1.50
C HIS A 21 -0.29 0.46 0.65
N ARG A 22 0.80 -0.26 0.38
CA ARG A 22 0.76 -1.47 -0.44
C ARG A 22 0.17 -2.63 0.37
N CYS A 23 -1.10 -2.91 0.10
CA CYS A 23 -1.92 -3.93 0.75
C CYS A 23 -1.36 -5.38 0.72
N THR A 24 -0.38 -5.67 -0.14
CA THR A 24 0.29 -6.98 -0.21
C THR A 24 1.43 -7.14 0.81
N TYR A 25 1.86 -6.05 1.45
CA TYR A 25 2.94 -6.09 2.44
C TYR A 25 2.39 -6.50 3.80
N GLY A 26 3.02 -7.50 4.42
CA GLY A 26 2.59 -8.04 5.71
C GLY A 26 2.51 -6.99 6.81
N SER A 27 3.51 -6.10 6.89
CA SER A 27 3.50 -4.96 7.82
C SER A 27 2.27 -4.06 7.66
N ILE A 28 1.85 -3.79 6.42
CA ILE A 28 0.65 -2.98 6.13
C ILE A 28 -0.62 -3.74 6.51
N GLN A 29 -0.69 -5.04 6.26
CA GLN A 29 -1.83 -5.86 6.66
C GLN A 29 -2.00 -5.89 8.18
N ILE A 30 -0.91 -6.07 8.95
CA ILE A 30 -0.94 -5.99 10.41
C ILE A 30 -1.42 -4.62 10.87
N ALA A 31 -0.91 -3.54 10.27
CA ALA A 31 -1.32 -2.18 10.62
C ALA A 31 -2.83 -1.96 10.37
N LEU A 32 -3.36 -2.47 9.26
CA LEU A 32 -4.79 -2.40 8.94
C LEU A 32 -5.65 -3.25 9.90
N ILE A 33 -5.17 -4.43 10.29
CA ILE A 33 -5.84 -5.26 11.31
C ILE A 33 -5.83 -4.55 12.67
N SER A 34 -4.70 -3.97 13.07
CA SER A 34 -4.60 -3.21 14.32
C SER A 34 -5.55 -2.01 14.34
N LEU A 35 -5.67 -1.30 13.21
CA LEU A 35 -6.63 -0.21 13.03
C LEU A 35 -8.07 -0.70 13.09
N PHE A 36 -8.38 -1.84 12.48
CA PHE A 36 -9.69 -2.48 12.53
C PHE A 36 -10.12 -2.79 13.97
N LEU A 37 -9.24 -3.46 14.73
CA LEU A 37 -9.49 -3.84 16.12
C LEU A 37 -9.58 -2.61 17.04
N SER A 38 -8.64 -1.67 16.91
CA SER A 38 -8.59 -0.48 17.76
C SER A 38 -9.75 0.48 17.53
N GLY A 39 -10.25 0.57 16.30
CA GLY A 39 -11.41 1.39 15.95
C GLY A 39 -12.77 0.70 16.12
N ASN A 40 -12.78 -0.59 16.51
CA ASN A 40 -13.99 -1.43 16.62
C ASN A 40 -14.88 -1.32 15.36
N TYR A 41 -14.28 -1.43 14.16
CA TYR A 41 -15.02 -1.37 12.91
C TYR A 41 -15.70 -2.72 12.63
N ASP A 42 -16.90 -2.68 12.05
CA ASP A 42 -17.59 -3.88 11.58
C ASP A 42 -17.09 -4.31 10.20
N MET A 43 -16.63 -3.34 9.41
CA MET A 43 -15.92 -3.57 8.15
C MET A 43 -14.85 -2.49 7.94
N LEU A 44 -13.65 -2.90 7.55
CA LEU A 44 -12.59 -2.02 7.07
C LEU A 44 -12.28 -2.38 5.62
N ILE A 45 -12.22 -1.37 4.76
CA ILE A 45 -11.88 -1.53 3.35
C ILE A 45 -10.71 -0.60 3.06
N ALA A 46 -9.53 -1.15 2.85
CA ALA A 46 -8.39 -0.40 2.34
C ALA A 46 -8.28 -0.65 0.84
N VAL A 47 -8.48 0.40 0.04
CA VAL A 47 -8.36 0.38 -1.41
C VAL A 47 -7.21 1.27 -1.84
N ARG A 48 -6.51 0.87 -2.89
CA ARG A 48 -5.50 1.68 -3.56
C ARG A 48 -5.87 1.96 -4.99
N THR A 49 -5.46 3.11 -5.51
CA THR A 49 -5.56 3.41 -6.93
C THR A 49 -4.73 2.41 -7.74
N ALA A 50 -5.21 2.12 -8.95
CA ALA A 50 -4.40 1.41 -9.93
C ALA A 50 -3.11 2.22 -10.23
N PRO A 51 -1.98 1.55 -10.53
CA PRO A 51 -0.74 2.23 -10.90
C PRO A 51 -0.97 3.24 -12.02
N HIS A 52 -0.37 4.42 -11.90
CA HIS A 52 -0.52 5.55 -12.84
C HIS A 52 -1.90 6.21 -12.90
N HIS A 53 -2.80 5.87 -11.99
CA HIS A 53 -4.12 6.49 -11.86
C HIS A 53 -4.29 7.28 -10.55
N SER A 54 -3.20 7.77 -9.95
CA SER A 54 -3.28 8.53 -8.69
C SER A 54 -4.16 9.78 -8.77
N TRP A 55 -4.30 10.39 -9.95
CA TRP A 55 -5.17 11.54 -10.20
C TRP A 55 -6.66 11.28 -9.88
N THR A 56 -7.10 10.02 -9.80
CA THR A 56 -8.46 9.68 -9.37
C THR A 56 -8.65 9.76 -7.86
N ASN A 57 -7.56 9.81 -7.08
CA ASN A 57 -7.63 9.95 -5.63
C ASN A 57 -8.16 11.34 -5.26
N PRO A 58 -9.32 11.43 -4.58
CA PRO A 58 -9.86 12.73 -4.15
C PRO A 58 -8.89 13.53 -3.29
N ALA A 59 -8.02 12.87 -2.53
CA ALA A 59 -7.02 13.52 -1.68
C ALA A 59 -6.04 14.40 -2.51
N GLU A 60 -5.68 13.96 -3.71
CA GLU A 60 -4.79 14.73 -4.60
C GLU A 60 -5.40 16.07 -5.02
N ARG A 61 -6.74 16.13 -5.12
CA ARG A 61 -7.46 17.35 -5.52
C ARG A 61 -7.49 18.41 -4.42
N ILE A 62 -7.49 17.98 -3.16
CA ILE A 62 -7.59 18.88 -2.00
C ILE A 62 -6.21 19.18 -1.38
N MET A 63 -5.20 18.33 -1.60
CA MET A 63 -3.88 18.49 -0.99
C MET A 63 -3.27 19.88 -1.21
N SER A 64 -3.42 20.47 -2.39
CA SER A 64 -2.93 21.84 -2.65
C SER A 64 -3.61 22.89 -1.77
N ILE A 65 -4.92 22.78 -1.56
CA ILE A 65 -5.71 23.67 -0.70
C ILE A 65 -5.36 23.44 0.77
N LEU A 66 -5.26 22.17 1.17
CA LEU A 66 -4.87 21.78 2.52
C LEU A 66 -3.47 22.31 2.85
N ASN A 67 -2.52 22.17 1.92
CA ASN A 67 -1.16 22.66 2.07
C ASN A 67 -1.13 24.17 2.30
N LEU A 68 -2.00 24.95 1.63
CA LEU A 68 -2.14 26.39 1.88
C LEU A 68 -2.67 26.66 3.30
N GLY A 69 -3.71 25.96 3.73
CA GLY A 69 -4.30 26.13 5.07
C GLY A 69 -3.39 25.65 6.21
N LEU A 70 -2.54 24.67 5.95
CA LEU A 70 -1.55 24.15 6.89
C LEU A 70 -0.20 24.89 6.82
N GLN A 71 -0.07 25.94 6.01
CA GLN A 71 1.12 26.79 6.06
C GLN A 71 1.29 27.34 7.47
N ASN A 72 2.47 27.12 8.04
CA ASN A 72 2.83 27.50 9.41
C ASN A 72 2.06 26.77 10.52
N VAL A 73 1.32 25.71 10.21
CA VAL A 73 0.74 24.81 11.22
C VAL A 73 1.74 23.68 11.48
N ALA A 74 2.23 23.60 12.73
CA ALA A 74 3.09 22.50 13.16
C ALA A 74 2.26 21.43 13.87
N ILE A 75 2.46 20.16 13.48
CA ILE A 75 1.91 19.01 14.22
C ILE A 75 2.93 18.63 15.29
N MET A 76 2.54 18.67 16.56
CA MET A 76 3.40 18.33 17.68
C MET A 76 3.14 16.89 18.13
N ARG A 77 4.22 16.11 18.26
CA ARG A 77 4.19 14.79 18.89
C ARG A 77 3.98 14.92 20.41
N ASN A 78 3.48 13.87 21.05
CA ASN A 78 3.47 13.79 22.51
C ASN A 78 4.89 13.95 23.08
N THR A 79 4.99 14.52 24.28
CA THR A 79 6.26 14.71 24.98
C THR A 79 6.86 13.37 25.39
N MET A 80 8.03 13.04 24.85
CA MET A 80 8.93 11.99 25.33
C MET A 80 9.79 12.52 26.48
N SER A 81 10.61 11.66 27.10
CA SER A 81 11.58 12.10 28.11
C SER A 81 12.51 13.19 27.57
N ASP A 82 12.96 14.10 28.45
CA ASP A 82 13.81 15.25 28.06
C ASP A 82 15.08 14.80 27.33
N GLU A 83 15.68 13.69 27.78
CA GLU A 83 16.88 13.08 27.19
C GLU A 83 16.62 12.60 25.76
N SER A 84 15.56 11.82 25.55
CA SER A 84 15.13 11.36 24.23
C SER A 84 14.77 12.52 23.33
N LYS A 85 14.13 13.56 23.86
CA LYS A 85 13.70 14.74 23.10
C LYS A 85 14.90 15.50 22.53
N VAL A 86 15.94 15.72 23.35
CA VAL A 86 17.19 16.34 22.92
C VAL A 86 17.89 15.49 21.84
N LEU A 87 17.83 14.17 21.94
CA LEU A 87 18.43 13.28 20.94
C LEU A 87 17.65 13.29 19.62
N PHE A 88 16.32 13.22 19.71
CA PHE A 88 15.40 13.20 18.58
C PHE A 88 15.41 14.52 17.82
N ASP A 89 15.40 15.66 18.51
CA ASP A 89 15.41 16.99 17.89
C ASP A 89 16.74 17.31 17.17
N LYS A 90 17.80 16.55 17.45
CA LYS A 90 19.07 16.63 16.73
C LYS A 90 19.15 15.70 15.50
N ALA A 91 18.11 14.92 15.20
CA ALA A 91 18.09 13.96 14.10
C ALA A 91 17.11 14.42 13.02
N ASP A 92 17.61 14.60 11.80
CA ASP A 92 16.83 15.12 10.69
C ASP A 92 16.32 14.02 9.75
N THR A 93 16.83 12.79 9.89
CA THR A 93 16.45 11.63 9.07
C THR A 93 16.07 10.41 9.88
N LEU A 94 15.26 9.52 9.29
CA LEU A 94 14.88 8.25 9.94
C LEU A 94 16.09 7.37 10.23
N ASP A 95 17.12 7.40 9.39
CA ASP A 95 18.33 6.62 9.60
C ASP A 95 19.15 7.18 10.78
N GLU A 96 19.24 8.50 10.92
CA GLU A 96 19.86 9.11 12.09
C GLU A 96 19.10 8.81 13.39
N ILE A 97 17.76 8.82 13.34
CA ILE A 97 16.93 8.45 14.49
C ILE A 97 17.23 7.00 14.90
N ARG A 98 17.29 6.07 13.95
CA ARG A 98 17.63 4.66 14.21
C ARG A 98 19.04 4.51 14.78
N ASP A 99 20.03 5.21 14.22
CA ASP A 99 21.41 5.16 14.71
C ASP A 99 21.54 5.69 16.13
N LYS A 100 20.74 6.70 16.50
CA LYS A 100 20.69 7.22 17.87
C LYS A 100 19.96 6.28 18.82
N ALA A 101 18.85 5.68 18.38
CA ALA A 101 18.14 4.67 19.17
C ALA A 101 19.03 3.46 19.46
N ASN A 102 19.80 2.98 18.48
CA ASN A 102 20.77 1.89 18.67
C ASN A 102 21.87 2.21 19.71
N LYS A 103 22.12 3.50 19.98
CA LYS A 103 23.11 3.97 20.96
C LYS A 103 22.50 4.33 22.30
N ASN A 104 21.18 4.50 22.38
CA ASN A 104 20.47 4.92 23.58
C ASN A 104 19.24 4.02 23.80
N SER A 105 19.35 3.14 24.80
CA SER A 105 18.31 2.17 25.14
C SER A 105 16.99 2.81 25.58
N ASN A 106 17.02 4.01 26.18
CA ASN A 106 15.80 4.71 26.59
C ASN A 106 15.00 5.16 25.36
N LEU A 107 15.67 5.80 24.39
CA LEU A 107 15.04 6.19 23.13
C LEU A 107 14.54 4.97 22.34
N GLU A 108 15.31 3.89 22.30
CA GLU A 108 14.87 2.64 21.66
C GLU A 108 13.59 2.09 22.31
N MET A 109 13.54 2.03 23.64
CA MET A 109 12.41 1.53 24.40
C MET A 109 11.16 2.39 24.18
N GLU A 110 11.26 3.70 24.29
CA GLU A 110 10.14 4.62 24.04
C GLU A 110 9.56 4.47 22.63
N LEU A 111 10.42 4.35 21.60
CA LEU A 111 9.98 4.10 20.22
C LEU A 111 9.30 2.74 20.05
N ARG A 112 9.80 1.70 20.74
CA ARG A 112 9.18 0.35 20.71
C ARG A 112 7.84 0.33 21.43
N ASP A 113 7.75 0.99 22.58
CA ASP A 113 6.55 1.04 23.40
C ASP A 113 5.40 1.73 22.66
N CYS A 114 5.70 2.74 21.83
CA CYS A 114 4.71 3.40 20.97
C CYS A 114 3.97 2.43 20.03
N ILE A 115 4.61 1.33 19.64
CA ILE A 115 4.06 0.35 18.68
C ILE A 115 3.53 -0.89 19.39
N LYS A 116 4.09 -1.23 20.57
CA LYS A 116 3.80 -2.46 21.31
C LYS A 116 2.31 -2.64 21.66
N ASP A 117 1.65 -1.56 22.05
CA ASP A 117 0.21 -1.56 22.38
C ASP A 117 -0.67 -1.94 21.17
N PHE A 118 -0.23 -1.59 19.97
CA PHE A 118 -0.95 -1.90 18.73
C PHE A 118 -0.70 -3.33 18.27
N MET A 119 0.52 -3.84 18.44
CA MET A 119 0.91 -5.19 18.02
C MET A 119 0.27 -6.25 18.92
N SER A 120 0.34 -6.06 20.24
CA SER A 120 -0.20 -6.99 21.23
C SER A 120 -1.71 -7.21 21.09
N LYS A 121 -2.45 -6.22 20.59
CA LYS A 121 -3.88 -6.34 20.27
C LYS A 121 -4.16 -7.24 19.06
N VAL A 122 -3.24 -7.29 18.10
CA VAL A 122 -3.38 -8.12 16.90
C VAL A 122 -2.99 -9.55 17.21
N ASP A 123 -1.79 -9.73 17.77
CA ASP A 123 -1.29 -11.01 18.25
C ASP A 123 -0.19 -10.75 19.31
N PRO A 124 -0.34 -11.26 20.54
CA PRO A 124 0.65 -11.07 21.61
C PRO A 124 2.08 -11.56 21.27
N LEU A 125 2.22 -12.46 20.30
CA LEU A 125 3.50 -13.04 19.88
C LEU A 125 4.21 -12.21 18.80
N LEU A 126 3.54 -11.20 18.21
CA LEU A 126 4.16 -10.35 17.19
C LEU A 126 5.27 -9.48 17.76
N THR A 127 6.37 -9.41 17.04
CA THR A 127 7.51 -8.53 17.32
C THR A 127 7.68 -7.49 16.22
N CYS A 128 8.33 -6.37 16.53
CA CYS A 128 8.59 -5.30 15.53
C CYS A 128 9.38 -5.77 14.29
N ASN A 129 9.99 -6.95 14.35
CA ASN A 129 10.77 -7.52 13.26
C ASN A 129 9.90 -8.31 12.28
N ASP A 130 8.66 -8.66 12.65
CA ASP A 130 7.72 -9.44 11.85
C ASP A 130 7.04 -8.56 10.80
N THR A 131 7.82 -8.12 9.82
CA THR A 131 7.40 -7.16 8.78
C THR A 131 7.09 -7.84 7.44
N THR A 132 7.60 -9.04 7.24
CA THR A 132 7.47 -9.80 5.98
C THR A 132 6.44 -10.91 6.08
N GLN A 133 5.82 -11.25 4.95
CA GLN A 133 4.84 -12.35 4.89
C GLN A 133 5.40 -13.68 5.42
N ALA A 134 6.67 -13.98 5.12
CA ALA A 134 7.32 -15.22 5.56
C ALA A 134 7.54 -15.30 7.09
N GLN A 135 7.53 -14.17 7.79
CA GLN A 135 7.57 -14.15 9.25
C GLN A 135 6.16 -14.32 9.83
N LEU A 136 5.15 -13.71 9.19
CA LEU A 136 3.75 -13.82 9.61
C LEU A 136 3.20 -15.24 9.54
N THR A 137 3.72 -16.08 8.64
CA THR A 137 3.33 -17.51 8.57
C THR A 137 3.62 -18.30 9.84
N ARG A 138 4.46 -17.79 10.75
CA ARG A 138 4.76 -18.43 12.04
C ARG A 138 3.64 -18.22 13.08
N HIS A 139 2.76 -17.25 12.84
CA HIS A 139 1.68 -16.85 13.74
C HIS A 139 0.36 -17.48 13.28
N ASN A 140 0.10 -18.72 13.73
CA ASN A 140 -1.03 -19.53 13.24
C ASN A 140 -2.40 -18.87 13.47
N GLU A 141 -2.61 -18.24 14.62
CA GLU A 141 -3.87 -17.55 14.96
C GLU A 141 -4.09 -16.36 14.02
N LEU A 142 -3.07 -15.53 13.80
CA LEU A 142 -3.12 -14.42 12.84
C LEU A 142 -3.42 -14.91 11.42
N VAL A 143 -2.74 -15.97 10.97
CA VAL A 143 -2.97 -16.55 9.63
C VAL A 143 -4.38 -17.11 9.51
N SER A 144 -4.89 -17.76 10.55
CA SER A 144 -6.27 -18.26 10.60
C SER A 144 -7.28 -17.11 10.50
N PHE A 145 -7.05 -16.04 11.27
CA PHE A 145 -7.87 -14.83 11.21
C PHE A 145 -7.86 -14.20 9.82
N MET A 146 -6.67 -14.02 9.22
CA MET A 146 -6.55 -13.45 7.88
C MET A 146 -7.28 -14.28 6.82
N LYS A 147 -7.28 -15.62 6.93
CA LYS A 147 -8.00 -16.49 5.98
C LYS A 147 -9.52 -16.44 6.12
N THR A 148 -10.01 -16.18 7.33
CA THR A 148 -11.45 -16.27 7.67
C THR A 148 -12.14 -14.91 7.62
N HIS A 149 -11.45 -13.82 7.99
CA HIS A 149 -12.01 -12.48 8.15
C HIS A 149 -11.50 -11.47 7.12
N CYS A 150 -10.34 -11.73 6.52
CA CYS A 150 -9.75 -10.82 5.55
C CYS A 150 -9.97 -11.32 4.11
N HIS A 151 -10.07 -10.36 3.21
CA HIS A 151 -10.13 -10.57 1.78
C HIS A 151 -9.00 -9.78 1.14
N GLU A 152 -7.89 -10.49 0.89
CA GLU A 152 -6.71 -9.92 0.25
C GLU A 152 -6.87 -9.92 -1.27
N ARG A 153 -6.59 -8.76 -1.87
CA ARG A 153 -6.56 -8.51 -3.31
C ARG A 153 -5.37 -7.60 -3.65
N VAL A 154 -5.00 -7.55 -4.92
CA VAL A 154 -3.91 -6.73 -5.45
C VAL A 154 -4.14 -5.23 -5.18
N TYR A 155 -5.40 -4.78 -5.26
CA TYR A 155 -5.78 -3.38 -5.04
C TYR A 155 -6.57 -3.12 -3.77
N SER A 156 -6.88 -4.15 -2.99
CA SER A 156 -7.59 -3.94 -1.74
C SER A 156 -7.24 -4.95 -0.67
N PHE A 157 -7.33 -4.51 0.57
CA PHE A 157 -7.34 -5.38 1.73
C PHE A 157 -8.59 -5.05 2.52
N GLN A 158 -9.47 -6.03 2.64
CA GLN A 158 -10.77 -5.84 3.29
C GLN A 158 -10.86 -6.76 4.50
N ILE A 159 -11.47 -6.27 5.57
CA ILE A 159 -11.69 -7.01 6.80
C ILE A 159 -13.16 -6.85 7.16
N LYS A 160 -13.85 -7.96 7.43
CA LYS A 160 -15.23 -7.95 7.91
C LYS A 160 -15.30 -8.76 9.20
N LYS A 161 -16.05 -8.26 10.19
CA LYS A 161 -16.39 -9.08 11.37
C LYS A 161 -17.11 -10.36 10.94
N CYS A 162 -16.99 -11.40 11.74
CA CYS A 162 -17.84 -12.58 11.61
C CYS A 162 -19.01 -12.51 12.60
N GLN A 163 -19.98 -13.41 12.43
CA GLN A 163 -21.08 -13.65 13.37
C GLN A 163 -20.87 -14.94 14.17
N ASP A 164 -19.66 -15.51 14.10
CA ASP A 164 -19.36 -16.77 14.77
C ASP A 164 -19.21 -16.54 16.28
N VAL A 165 -20.02 -17.24 17.07
CA VAL A 165 -20.01 -17.19 18.54
C VAL A 165 -18.69 -17.70 19.12
N SER A 166 -17.96 -18.54 18.38
CA SER A 166 -16.65 -19.06 18.76
C SER A 166 -15.48 -18.13 18.41
N CYS A 167 -15.73 -17.02 17.72
CA CYS A 167 -14.68 -16.06 17.38
C CYS A 167 -14.28 -15.22 18.59
N ASN A 168 -13.04 -15.41 19.05
CA ASN A 168 -12.49 -14.66 20.19
C ASN A 168 -11.95 -13.26 19.82
N ILE A 169 -11.93 -12.91 18.53
CA ILE A 169 -11.34 -11.67 18.02
C ILE A 169 -12.41 -10.62 17.72
N CYS A 170 -13.56 -11.04 17.17
CA CYS A 170 -14.63 -10.12 16.81
C CYS A 170 -15.46 -9.71 18.05
N ILE A 171 -15.44 -8.42 18.35
CA ILE A 171 -16.38 -7.78 19.29
C ILE A 171 -17.77 -7.70 18.62
N PRO A 172 -18.90 -7.69 19.38
CA PRO A 172 -20.24 -7.54 18.83
C PRO A 172 -20.37 -6.47 17.74
N ILE A 173 -21.19 -6.79 16.72
CA ILE A 173 -21.43 -5.93 15.56
C ILE A 173 -22.22 -4.68 15.99
N ARG A 174 -21.78 -3.50 15.52
CA ARG A 174 -22.44 -2.21 15.80
C ARG A 174 -23.54 -1.88 14.81
N LEU A 175 -23.42 -2.34 13.56
CA LEU A 175 -24.41 -2.18 12.52
C LEU A 175 -25.71 -2.94 12.85
N PRO A 176 -26.87 -2.43 12.38
CA PRO A 176 -28.09 -3.22 12.38
C PRO A 176 -27.89 -4.54 11.61
N GLN A 177 -28.38 -5.64 12.18
CA GLN A 177 -28.14 -6.99 11.66
C GLN A 177 -28.52 -7.13 10.18
N THR A 178 -29.69 -6.58 9.78
CA THR A 178 -30.16 -6.60 8.38
C THR A 178 -29.19 -5.93 7.41
N VAL A 179 -28.54 -4.83 7.83
CA VAL A 179 -27.56 -4.11 7.01
C VAL A 179 -26.27 -4.92 6.93
N PHE A 180 -25.83 -5.47 8.06
CA PHE A 180 -24.59 -6.26 8.13
C PHE A 180 -24.66 -7.57 7.32
N ASP A 181 -25.83 -8.23 7.31
CA ASP A 181 -26.07 -9.43 6.52
C ASP A 181 -26.01 -9.16 5.02
N SER A 182 -26.48 -7.98 4.59
CA SER A 182 -26.40 -7.54 3.19
C SER A 182 -25.01 -7.06 2.75
N LEU A 183 -24.08 -6.91 3.71
CA LEU A 183 -22.76 -6.37 3.45
C LEU A 183 -21.82 -7.47 2.93
N HIS A 184 -21.35 -7.35 1.71
CA HIS A 184 -20.37 -8.26 1.11
C HIS A 184 -19.03 -7.55 0.88
N PHE A 185 -17.95 -8.34 0.77
CA PHE A 185 -16.67 -7.83 0.28
C PHE A 185 -16.83 -7.23 -1.12
N LEU A 186 -16.03 -6.21 -1.41
CA LEU A 186 -15.99 -5.60 -2.74
C LEU A 186 -15.52 -6.65 -3.76
N PRO A 187 -16.24 -6.79 -4.88
CA PRO A 187 -15.92 -7.74 -5.94
C PRO A 187 -14.73 -7.23 -6.77
N ASP A 188 -14.09 -8.19 -7.43
CA ASP A 188 -13.06 -7.92 -8.43
C ASP A 188 -13.68 -7.47 -9.76
N PRO A 189 -12.94 -6.78 -10.63
CA PRO A 189 -13.42 -6.43 -11.97
C PRO A 189 -13.73 -7.68 -12.80
N VAL A 190 -14.97 -7.80 -13.29
CA VAL A 190 -15.42 -8.91 -14.16
C VAL A 190 -15.84 -8.36 -15.51
N PRO A 191 -15.31 -8.84 -16.65
CA PRO A 191 -15.71 -8.38 -17.98
C PRO A 191 -17.21 -8.55 -18.23
N ALA A 192 -17.81 -7.67 -19.02
CA ALA A 192 -19.20 -7.79 -19.43
C ALA A 192 -19.35 -8.86 -20.51
N LEU A 193 -20.45 -9.61 -20.47
CA LEU A 193 -20.73 -10.72 -21.41
C LEU A 193 -21.00 -10.21 -22.83
N ASP A 194 -21.63 -9.04 -22.93
CA ASP A 194 -21.99 -8.36 -24.17
C ASP A 194 -20.84 -7.55 -24.75
N ASN A 195 -19.96 -7.00 -23.90
CA ASN A 195 -18.81 -6.23 -24.32
C ASN A 195 -17.56 -6.49 -23.44
N PRO A 196 -16.63 -7.36 -23.90
CA PRO A 196 -15.42 -7.70 -23.15
C PRO A 196 -14.46 -6.52 -22.89
N ASP A 197 -14.60 -5.40 -23.60
CA ASP A 197 -13.79 -4.20 -23.37
C ASP A 197 -14.24 -3.40 -22.13
N HIS A 198 -15.40 -3.73 -21.57
CA HIS A 198 -15.96 -3.09 -20.39
C HIS A 198 -16.16 -4.09 -19.26
N TYR A 199 -16.08 -3.60 -18.02
CA TYR A 199 -16.46 -4.40 -16.86
C TYR A 199 -17.97 -4.36 -16.64
N THR A 200 -18.50 -5.45 -16.11
CA THR A 200 -19.87 -5.57 -15.62
C THR A 200 -20.11 -4.57 -14.50
N SER A 201 -21.35 -4.06 -14.39
CA SER A 201 -21.73 -3.10 -13.34
C SER A 201 -21.60 -3.70 -11.94
N PHE A 202 -21.27 -2.85 -10.96
CA PHE A 202 -21.10 -3.23 -9.56
C PHE A 202 -22.31 -4.00 -9.02
N GLN A 203 -23.54 -3.52 -9.29
CA GLN A 203 -24.77 -4.13 -8.80
C GLN A 203 -24.94 -5.57 -9.30
N ALA A 204 -24.46 -5.87 -10.51
CA ALA A 204 -24.56 -7.20 -11.08
C ALA A 204 -23.49 -8.16 -10.54
N VAL A 205 -22.37 -7.67 -9.99
CA VAL A 205 -21.28 -8.50 -9.44
C VAL A 205 -21.24 -8.53 -7.91
N TYR A 206 -21.86 -7.57 -7.23
CA TYR A 206 -21.82 -7.47 -5.78
C TYR A 206 -22.46 -8.71 -5.11
N GLY A 207 -21.78 -9.25 -4.10
CA GLY A 207 -22.18 -10.47 -3.42
C GLY A 207 -21.90 -11.77 -4.18
N LYS A 208 -21.31 -11.71 -5.39
CA LYS A 208 -20.87 -12.88 -6.14
C LYS A 208 -19.39 -13.17 -5.91
N GLN A 209 -19.01 -14.43 -6.08
CA GLN A 209 -17.61 -14.83 -6.05
C GLN A 209 -16.91 -14.37 -7.34
N THR A 210 -15.81 -13.63 -7.19
CA THR A 210 -15.00 -13.10 -8.29
C THR A 210 -13.54 -13.49 -8.13
N SER A 211 -12.78 -13.41 -9.23
CA SER A 211 -11.34 -13.66 -9.28
C SER A 211 -10.57 -12.45 -9.77
N GLU A 212 -9.27 -12.40 -9.48
CA GLU A 212 -8.40 -11.30 -9.87
C GLU A 212 -7.93 -11.35 -11.33
N GLU A 213 -8.39 -12.32 -12.13
CA GLU A 213 -7.89 -12.60 -13.48
C GLU A 213 -7.93 -11.38 -14.42
N PHE A 214 -8.95 -10.54 -14.26
CA PHE A 214 -9.20 -9.42 -15.16
C PHE A 214 -8.79 -8.06 -14.56
N HIS A 215 -7.95 -8.03 -13.54
CA HIS A 215 -7.55 -6.78 -12.91
C HIS A 215 -6.67 -5.91 -13.84
N PRO A 216 -6.81 -4.57 -13.86
CA PRO A 216 -6.20 -3.70 -14.87
C PRO A 216 -4.68 -3.84 -15.08
N SER A 217 -3.88 -4.04 -14.02
CA SER A 217 -2.42 -4.20 -14.18
C SER A 217 -2.00 -5.52 -14.81
N LEU A 218 -2.79 -6.60 -14.73
CA LEU A 218 -2.54 -7.81 -15.52
C LEU A 218 -2.84 -7.55 -17.00
N GLN A 219 -3.93 -6.87 -17.29
CA GLN A 219 -4.28 -6.49 -18.67
C GLN A 219 -3.22 -5.56 -19.29
N LEU A 220 -2.66 -4.61 -18.52
CA LEU A 220 -1.52 -3.77 -18.98
C LEU A 220 -0.27 -4.61 -19.29
N LYS A 221 0.06 -5.63 -18.49
CA LYS A 221 1.18 -6.55 -18.78
C LYS A 221 0.94 -7.41 -20.02
N VAL A 222 -0.33 -7.69 -20.35
CA VAL A 222 -0.72 -8.40 -21.57
C VAL A 222 -0.75 -7.45 -22.76
N ARG A 223 -1.23 -6.22 -22.60
CA ARG A 223 -1.34 -5.20 -23.67
C ARG A 223 0.00 -4.56 -24.02
N LEU A 224 0.93 -4.44 -23.07
CA LEU A 224 2.34 -4.12 -23.36
C LEU A 224 3.06 -5.25 -24.10
N ARG A 225 2.56 -6.48 -24.00
CA ARG A 225 3.00 -7.62 -24.82
C ARG A 225 2.21 -7.76 -26.13
N LEU A 226 1.02 -7.17 -26.24
CA LEU A 226 0.13 -7.21 -27.41
C LEU A 226 -0.05 -5.82 -28.03
N GLY A 227 0.95 -4.95 -27.95
CA GLY A 227 1.01 -3.81 -28.85
C GLY A 227 1.35 -4.40 -30.21
N ARG A 228 0.35 -4.76 -31.03
CA ARG A 228 0.47 -5.36 -32.37
C ARG A 228 1.94 -5.67 -32.72
N ASP A 229 2.39 -6.88 -32.38
CA ASP A 229 3.79 -7.32 -32.55
C ASP A 229 4.34 -7.07 -33.97
N SER A 230 3.46 -6.80 -34.95
CA SER A 230 3.80 -6.50 -36.33
C SER A 230 4.34 -5.08 -36.59
N ASP A 231 4.21 -4.11 -35.67
CA ASP A 231 4.46 -2.69 -36.00
C ASP A 231 5.68 -2.08 -35.28
N PHE A 232 6.34 -2.82 -34.37
CA PHE A 232 7.51 -2.37 -33.61
C PHE A 232 8.81 -2.99 -34.12
N VAL A 233 9.87 -2.18 -34.13
CA VAL A 233 11.20 -2.57 -34.61
C VAL A 233 11.98 -3.19 -33.45
N ASP A 234 12.61 -4.33 -33.71
CA ASP A 234 13.53 -4.94 -32.76
C ASP A 234 14.74 -4.03 -32.49
N SER A 235 14.97 -3.74 -31.20
CA SER A 235 16.13 -2.96 -30.78
C SER A 235 17.45 -3.73 -31.00
N PRO A 236 18.50 -3.09 -31.56
CA PRO A 236 19.81 -3.71 -31.73
C PRO A 236 20.46 -4.13 -30.40
N ASP A 237 21.22 -5.23 -30.41
CA ASP A 237 21.91 -5.75 -29.23
C ASP A 237 22.92 -4.75 -28.63
N SER A 238 23.50 -3.88 -29.45
CA SER A 238 24.39 -2.81 -29.02
C SER A 238 23.72 -1.78 -28.10
N ILE A 239 22.41 -1.58 -28.25
CA ILE A 239 21.62 -0.67 -27.40
C ILE A 239 21.12 -1.41 -26.15
N ARG A 240 20.68 -2.66 -26.31
CA ARG A 240 20.21 -3.54 -25.20
C ARG A 240 21.28 -3.76 -24.13
N THR A 241 22.52 -3.89 -24.56
CA THR A 241 23.67 -4.08 -23.64
C THR A 241 24.12 -2.76 -22.98
N LYS A 242 23.89 -1.62 -23.63
CA LYS A 242 24.38 -0.32 -23.20
C LYS A 242 23.40 0.47 -22.33
N TYR A 243 22.09 0.25 -22.44
CA TYR A 243 21.08 1.05 -21.73
C TYR A 243 20.06 0.17 -21.01
N LYS A 244 19.68 0.56 -19.78
CA LYS A 244 18.68 -0.17 -18.99
C LYS A 244 17.24 0.09 -19.45
N ILE A 245 16.99 1.24 -20.06
CA ILE A 245 15.65 1.63 -20.52
C ILE A 245 15.74 1.96 -22.01
N ILE A 246 14.99 1.21 -22.81
CA ILE A 246 14.82 1.43 -24.25
C ILE A 246 13.34 1.59 -24.51
N TYR A 247 12.95 2.73 -25.05
CA TYR A 247 11.56 2.97 -25.43
C TYR A 247 11.27 2.30 -26.79
N PRO A 248 10.12 1.63 -26.95
CA PRO A 248 9.75 1.01 -28.22
C PRO A 248 9.72 2.02 -29.38
N LEU A 249 10.21 1.59 -30.55
CA LEU A 249 10.18 2.36 -31.79
C LEU A 249 9.29 1.62 -32.80
N CYS A 250 8.30 2.30 -33.39
CA CYS A 250 7.48 1.71 -34.44
C CYS A 250 8.07 1.91 -35.84
N GLN A 251 7.73 1.03 -36.78
CA GLN A 251 8.26 1.05 -38.15
C GLN A 251 8.08 2.41 -38.83
N ARG A 252 6.89 3.02 -38.71
CA ARG A 252 6.59 4.35 -39.27
C ARG A 252 7.49 5.48 -38.74
N CYS A 253 8.00 5.34 -37.52
CA CYS A 253 8.93 6.31 -36.93
C CYS A 253 10.36 6.06 -37.42
N GLN A 254 10.75 4.79 -37.60
CA GLN A 254 12.03 4.42 -38.20
C GLN A 254 12.11 4.87 -39.66
N ASP A 255 11.05 4.69 -40.44
CA ASP A 255 10.95 5.14 -41.84
C ASP A 255 11.06 6.68 -41.97
N LYS A 256 10.76 7.41 -40.89
CA LYS A 256 10.92 8.87 -40.77
C LYS A 256 12.29 9.27 -40.19
N GLY A 257 13.23 8.33 -40.06
CA GLY A 257 14.58 8.57 -39.57
C GLY A 257 14.69 8.80 -38.06
N LYS A 258 13.69 8.41 -37.26
CA LYS A 258 13.78 8.51 -35.80
C LYS A 258 14.52 7.29 -35.22
N GLU A 259 15.36 7.55 -34.23
CA GLU A 259 16.10 6.52 -33.51
C GLU A 259 15.40 6.10 -32.20
N PHE A 260 15.88 5.01 -31.60
CA PHE A 260 15.42 4.55 -30.29
C PHE A 260 15.72 5.60 -29.22
N ASN A 261 14.71 6.01 -28.46
CA ASN A 261 14.93 6.78 -27.25
C ASN A 261 15.44 5.86 -26.15
N VAL A 262 16.54 6.23 -25.52
CA VAL A 262 17.24 5.42 -24.52
C VAL A 262 17.51 6.22 -23.25
N ARG A 263 17.51 5.55 -22.10
CA ARG A 263 17.84 6.14 -20.80
C ARG A 263 18.64 5.16 -19.94
N MET A 264 19.38 5.73 -18.99
CA MET A 264 20.17 5.01 -17.99
C MET A 264 21.23 4.09 -18.62
N GLU A 265 22.32 4.70 -19.08
CA GLU A 265 23.49 3.98 -19.58
C GLU A 265 24.08 3.06 -18.49
N VAL A 266 24.38 1.82 -18.85
CA VAL A 266 24.98 0.82 -17.97
C VAL A 266 26.44 1.20 -17.77
N LYS A 267 26.76 1.81 -16.62
CA LYS A 267 28.14 2.07 -16.23
C LYS A 267 28.81 0.76 -15.85
N VAL A 268 29.67 0.24 -16.73
CA VAL A 268 30.63 -0.81 -16.38
C VAL A 268 31.71 -0.14 -15.52
N ASN A 269 31.98 -0.66 -14.33
CA ASN A 269 32.97 -0.11 -13.40
C ASN A 269 34.39 -0.15 -14.00
N GLY A 270 34.76 0.90 -14.72
CA GLY A 270 36.17 1.27 -14.91
C GLY A 270 36.66 1.97 -13.64
N SER A 271 37.54 1.29 -12.91
CA SER A 271 38.55 1.81 -11.98
C SER A 271 38.24 3.10 -11.21
N ASN A 272 38.10 2.96 -9.89
CA ASN A 272 38.13 4.02 -8.88
C ASN A 272 38.96 5.26 -9.27
N SER A 273 38.30 6.41 -9.47
CA SER A 273 38.93 7.70 -9.20
C SER A 273 38.10 8.45 -8.15
N LYS A 274 38.64 8.49 -6.93
CA LYS A 274 38.14 9.30 -5.82
C LYS A 274 38.18 10.78 -6.23
N ARG A 275 37.04 11.42 -6.44
CA ARG A 275 36.96 12.89 -6.47
C ARG A 275 36.90 13.40 -5.02
N ARG A 276 38.05 13.88 -4.54
CA ARG A 276 38.16 14.74 -3.35
C ARG A 276 37.25 15.97 -3.57
N LYS A 277 36.31 16.21 -2.65
CA LYS A 277 35.71 17.54 -2.47
C LYS A 277 36.76 18.43 -1.81
N THR A 278 37.22 19.44 -2.54
CA THR A 278 37.91 20.60 -1.96
C THR A 278 36.90 21.44 -1.18
N ARG A 279 37.38 21.99 -0.06
CA ARG A 279 36.68 22.86 0.90
C ARG A 279 35.92 24.00 0.23
#